data_AF-A0A385ADN0-F1
#
_entry.id   AF-A0A385ADN0-F1
#
_cell.length_a   1.000
_cell.length_b   1.000
_cell.length_c   1.000
_cell.angle_alpha   90.00
_cell.angle_beta   90.00
_cell.angle_gamma   90.00
#
_symmetry.space_group_name_H-M   'P 1'
#
loop_
_entity.id
_entity.type
_entity.pdbx_description
1 polymer ?
#
loop_
_entity_poly.entity_id
_entity_poly.type
_entity_poly.pdbx_seq_one_letter_code
_entity_poly.pdbx_strand_id
1 'polypeptide(L)'
;MANQVDYRDPTPNNFPQDYDPAKADPRVKLRSDSIKHKQKGVDTREAMYQSLEIGSVTANEAKETAVNTASRQDESEKKVQDTSDNVNNVLAEITKNSGDTAAPEVIGARKPSNKPSYKTLGERLDNEHNNNPVDESLVVGGYTPYYFQAEINRVKVNLTSDLFTFTQMNDTHWETLTRNKPEAYRSLNHLKNLLSFADVSDLLLLNGDNTNSDLIDLNGDRKDIETLVDVYLDEPTTGNADRFINLGNHDDGSTRRGRLPNQALTSDQFMHDAEFRQMYQTETNQGETRNGDSLYFYKDYPEKKIRFITLNTSDVNEDLFDENGSLKYARWLSHTIRQEQLTWLATVALNNVPEDYHVVVSGHAPLNANIGGWTDNGSIYMNFDIILSLLAAFRNGTNYHGASTDADFPVSIFADFTRQGPRNLVGYFCGHTHRDALSTYGDITICEVACSVFYANNKDRYVGTATEDGFDVIQVDTANKQVIISGFGYCKDRGFNYGEQEAKS
;
A
#
# COMPACT_ATOMS: atom_id res chain seq x y z
N MET A 1 37.24 -31.99 -46.91
CA MET A 1 36.10 -32.90 -47.08
C MET A 1 36.40 -34.14 -46.26
N ALA A 2 35.75 -34.31 -45.11
CA ALA A 2 35.86 -35.53 -44.32
C ALA A 2 35.12 -36.64 -45.10
N ASN A 3 35.78 -37.77 -45.33
CA ASN A 3 35.25 -38.84 -46.17
C ASN A 3 33.97 -39.42 -45.57
N GLN A 4 32.91 -39.43 -46.37
CA GLN A 4 31.64 -40.07 -46.09
C GLN A 4 31.82 -41.59 -45.95
N VAL A 5 31.01 -42.22 -45.10
CA VAL A 5 31.00 -43.68 -44.96
C VAL A 5 30.16 -44.29 -46.08
N ASP A 6 30.74 -45.26 -46.79
CA ASP A 6 30.05 -46.03 -47.83
C ASP A 6 29.32 -47.22 -47.17
N TYR A 7 27.98 -47.21 -47.25
CA TYR A 7 27.11 -48.20 -46.63
C TYR A 7 26.90 -49.39 -47.58
N ARG A 8 27.01 -50.63 -47.06
CA ARG A 8 26.85 -51.87 -47.86
C ARG A 8 25.51 -52.57 -47.66
N ASP A 9 24.49 -51.85 -47.18
CA ASP A 9 23.14 -52.37 -46.97
C ASP A 9 22.21 -51.97 -48.14
N PRO A 10 21.48 -52.92 -48.78
CA PRO A 10 20.47 -52.60 -49.80
C PRO A 10 19.21 -51.89 -49.27
N THR A 11 19.01 -51.78 -47.95
CA THR A 11 17.94 -51.02 -47.27
C THR A 11 18.52 -50.20 -46.11
N PRO A 12 19.13 -49.04 -46.36
CA PRO A 12 19.79 -48.25 -45.34
C PRO A 12 18.79 -47.69 -44.31
N ASN A 13 19.15 -47.80 -43.03
CA ASN A 13 18.44 -47.12 -41.94
C ASN A 13 18.77 -45.63 -41.98
N ASN A 14 17.77 -44.80 -42.23
CA ASN A 14 17.86 -43.40 -42.64
C ASN A 14 17.82 -42.43 -41.46
N PHE A 15 18.59 -42.72 -40.40
CA PHE A 15 18.81 -41.75 -39.33
C PHE A 15 19.58 -40.52 -39.86
N PRO A 16 19.18 -39.29 -39.49
CA PRO A 16 19.88 -38.09 -39.89
C PRO A 16 21.28 -38.05 -39.25
N GLN A 17 22.27 -37.54 -39.98
CA GLN A 17 23.58 -37.22 -39.42
C GLN A 17 23.43 -36.01 -38.51
N ASP A 18 23.24 -36.25 -37.22
CA ASP A 18 22.93 -35.22 -36.21
C ASP A 18 24.14 -34.82 -35.34
N TYR A 19 25.33 -35.35 -35.64
CA TYR A 19 26.59 -35.01 -34.96
C TYR A 19 27.74 -34.81 -35.95
N ASP A 20 28.75 -34.03 -35.54
CA ASP A 20 29.98 -33.82 -36.31
C ASP A 20 30.96 -35.00 -36.09
N PRO A 21 31.16 -35.87 -37.10
CA PRO A 21 32.02 -37.03 -36.95
C PRO A 21 33.50 -36.66 -36.78
N ALA A 22 33.93 -35.43 -37.11
CA ALA A 22 35.31 -35.01 -36.85
C ALA A 22 35.61 -34.89 -35.35
N LYS A 23 34.59 -34.66 -34.50
CA LYS A 23 34.73 -34.44 -33.06
C LYS A 23 34.68 -35.71 -32.19
N ALA A 24 34.34 -36.86 -32.76
CA ALA A 24 34.27 -38.12 -32.02
C ALA A 24 35.70 -38.62 -31.65
N ASP A 25 35.89 -39.08 -30.41
CA ASP A 25 37.19 -39.52 -29.87
C ASP A 25 37.77 -40.65 -30.75
N PRO A 26 39.02 -40.55 -31.22
CA PRO A 26 39.63 -41.55 -32.10
C PRO A 26 39.63 -42.98 -31.52
N ARG A 27 39.69 -43.13 -30.18
CA ARG A 27 39.64 -44.45 -29.51
C ARG A 27 38.23 -45.01 -29.47
N VAL A 28 37.22 -44.15 -29.40
CA VAL A 28 35.81 -44.55 -29.51
C VAL A 28 35.53 -44.98 -30.94
N LYS A 29 35.94 -44.19 -31.95
CA LYS A 29 35.88 -44.57 -33.38
C LYS A 29 36.51 -45.94 -33.64
N LEU A 30 37.73 -46.16 -33.15
CA LEU A 30 38.45 -47.43 -33.34
C LEU A 30 37.66 -48.64 -32.76
N ARG A 31 36.99 -48.46 -31.62
CA ARG A 31 36.24 -49.52 -30.95
C ARG A 31 34.85 -49.70 -31.53
N SER A 32 34.16 -48.62 -31.90
CA SER A 32 32.90 -48.68 -32.62
C SER A 32 33.10 -49.36 -33.98
N ASP A 33 34.20 -49.08 -34.70
CA ASP A 33 34.53 -49.73 -35.98
C ASP A 33 34.65 -51.26 -35.84
N SER A 34 35.13 -51.76 -34.69
CA SER A 34 35.18 -53.20 -34.44
C SER A 34 33.79 -53.85 -34.28
N ILE A 35 32.78 -53.09 -33.88
CA ILE A 35 31.38 -53.53 -33.79
C ILE A 35 30.82 -53.72 -35.20
N LYS A 36 31.15 -52.82 -36.14
CA LYS A 36 30.74 -52.84 -37.56
C LYS A 36 31.02 -54.18 -38.27
N HIS A 37 32.07 -54.89 -37.88
CA HIS A 37 32.55 -56.09 -38.58
C HIS A 37 32.15 -57.44 -37.93
N LYS A 38 31.23 -57.48 -36.96
CA LYS A 38 30.76 -58.74 -36.33
C LYS A 38 29.53 -59.34 -37.04
N GLN A 39 29.43 -60.68 -37.04
CA GLN A 39 28.74 -61.45 -38.10
C GLN A 39 27.19 -61.49 -38.14
N LYS A 40 26.37 -61.03 -37.16
CA LYS A 40 24.89 -61.20 -37.20
C LYS A 40 24.04 -60.12 -36.53
N GLY A 41 23.14 -59.43 -37.26
CA GLY A 41 22.22 -58.37 -36.77
C GLY A 41 22.70 -56.94 -37.07
N VAL A 42 22.62 -56.51 -38.34
CA VAL A 42 23.33 -55.32 -38.87
C VAL A 42 22.74 -53.99 -38.37
N ASP A 43 21.40 -53.88 -38.30
CA ASP A 43 20.70 -52.64 -37.94
C ASP A 43 20.95 -52.21 -36.49
N THR A 44 20.92 -53.16 -35.55
CA THR A 44 21.18 -52.88 -34.13
C THR A 44 22.62 -52.43 -33.88
N ARG A 45 23.56 -52.90 -34.71
CA ARG A 45 24.98 -52.54 -34.58
C ARG A 45 25.28 -51.14 -35.04
N GLU A 46 24.67 -50.70 -36.13
CA GLU A 46 24.90 -49.36 -36.67
C GLU A 46 24.30 -48.28 -35.76
N ALA A 47 23.12 -48.53 -35.18
CA ALA A 47 22.53 -47.65 -34.17
C ALA A 47 23.38 -47.59 -32.88
N MET A 48 23.93 -48.73 -32.43
CA MET A 48 24.85 -48.75 -31.28
C MET A 48 26.18 -48.06 -31.58
N TYR A 49 26.69 -48.18 -32.82
CA TYR A 49 27.88 -47.49 -33.30
C TYR A 49 27.68 -45.97 -33.24
N GLN A 50 26.60 -45.46 -33.83
CA GLN A 50 26.27 -44.03 -33.82
C GLN A 50 26.05 -43.52 -32.40
N SER A 51 25.35 -44.28 -31.54
CA SER A 51 25.11 -43.88 -30.15
C SER A 51 26.41 -43.71 -29.35
N LEU A 52 27.41 -44.57 -29.60
CA LEU A 52 28.74 -44.47 -28.98
C LEU A 52 29.52 -43.25 -29.48
N GLU A 53 29.46 -42.95 -30.77
CA GLU A 53 30.13 -41.77 -31.33
C GLU A 53 29.48 -40.46 -30.88
N ILE A 54 28.15 -40.39 -30.88
CA ILE A 54 27.38 -39.24 -30.36
C ILE A 54 27.71 -39.03 -28.89
N GLY A 55 27.67 -40.09 -28.07
CA GLY A 55 28.02 -40.00 -26.65
C GLY A 55 29.45 -39.50 -26.42
N SER A 56 30.38 -39.85 -27.32
CA SER A 56 31.74 -39.32 -27.27
C SER A 56 31.83 -37.84 -27.65
N VAL A 57 31.06 -37.38 -28.65
CA VAL A 57 31.03 -35.98 -29.05
C VAL A 57 30.43 -35.13 -27.94
N THR A 58 29.29 -35.53 -27.39
CA THR A 58 28.63 -34.82 -26.28
C THR A 58 29.53 -34.73 -25.05
N ALA A 59 30.28 -35.81 -24.73
CA ALA A 59 31.24 -35.78 -23.63
C ALA A 59 32.41 -34.81 -23.88
N ASN A 60 32.89 -34.70 -25.14
CA ASN A 60 33.95 -33.77 -25.49
C ASN A 60 33.46 -32.31 -25.45
N GLU A 61 32.25 -32.03 -25.93
CA GLU A 61 31.65 -30.68 -25.89
C GLU A 61 31.33 -30.25 -24.45
N ALA A 62 30.89 -31.17 -23.59
CA ALA A 62 30.73 -30.92 -22.16
C ALA A 62 32.07 -30.60 -21.49
N LYS A 63 33.15 -31.31 -21.86
CA LYS A 63 34.50 -31.04 -21.34
C LYS A 63 35.02 -29.67 -21.80
N GLU A 64 34.81 -29.31 -23.05
CA GLU A 64 35.19 -27.99 -23.59
C GLU A 64 34.42 -26.87 -22.89
N THR A 65 33.12 -27.05 -22.67
CA THR A 65 32.28 -26.11 -21.91
C THR A 65 32.76 -25.97 -20.46
N ALA A 66 33.13 -27.07 -19.81
CA ALA A 66 33.68 -27.05 -18.45
C ALA A 66 35.02 -26.31 -18.37
N VAL A 67 35.92 -26.52 -19.34
CA VAL A 67 37.21 -25.80 -19.43
C VAL A 67 37.00 -24.31 -19.67
N ASN A 68 36.09 -23.94 -20.57
CA ASN A 68 35.75 -22.53 -20.83
C ASN A 68 35.11 -21.87 -19.60
N THR A 69 34.31 -22.61 -18.84
CA THR A 69 33.71 -22.12 -17.59
C THR A 69 34.78 -21.90 -16.52
N ALA A 70 35.70 -22.85 -16.35
CA ALA A 70 36.84 -22.71 -15.43
C ALA A 70 37.72 -21.50 -15.81
N SER A 71 38.03 -21.31 -17.09
CA SER A 71 38.80 -20.14 -17.55
C SER A 71 38.09 -18.81 -17.29
N ARG A 72 36.76 -18.75 -17.48
CA ARG A 72 35.96 -17.55 -17.13
C ARG A 72 35.91 -17.31 -15.63
N GLN A 73 35.94 -18.37 -14.83
CA GLN A 73 35.98 -18.29 -13.38
C GLN A 73 37.34 -17.75 -12.91
N ASP A 74 38.45 -18.24 -13.46
CA ASP A 74 39.80 -17.72 -13.18
C ASP A 74 39.92 -16.23 -13.55
N GLU A 75 39.36 -15.81 -14.70
CA GLU A 75 39.32 -14.40 -15.09
C GLU A 75 38.45 -13.55 -14.15
N SER A 76 37.34 -14.08 -13.67
CA SER A 76 36.47 -13.41 -12.71
C SER A 76 37.15 -13.26 -11.36
N GLU A 77 37.80 -14.31 -10.86
CA GLU A 77 38.56 -14.30 -9.62
C GLU A 77 39.73 -13.32 -9.71
N LYS A 78 40.42 -13.26 -10.86
CA LYS A 78 41.47 -12.27 -11.11
C LYS A 78 40.94 -10.83 -11.13
N LYS A 79 39.79 -10.57 -11.75
CA LYS A 79 39.15 -9.23 -11.72
C LYS A 79 38.72 -8.83 -10.32
N VAL A 80 38.20 -9.76 -9.52
CA VAL A 80 37.86 -9.53 -8.12
C VAL A 80 39.12 -9.23 -7.32
N GLN A 81 40.20 -9.97 -7.53
CA GLN A 81 41.48 -9.74 -6.87
C GLN A 81 42.09 -8.38 -7.28
N ASP A 82 42.12 -8.05 -8.57
CA ASP A 82 42.62 -6.76 -9.07
C ASP A 82 41.77 -5.58 -8.52
N THR A 83 40.46 -5.78 -8.37
CA THR A 83 39.56 -4.79 -7.76
C THR A 83 39.84 -4.66 -6.27
N SER A 84 40.01 -5.78 -5.56
CA SER A 84 40.36 -5.81 -4.13
C SER A 84 41.71 -5.13 -3.88
N ASP A 85 42.72 -5.41 -4.70
CA ASP A 85 44.05 -4.82 -4.61
C ASP A 85 44.03 -3.33 -4.95
N ASN A 86 43.26 -2.89 -5.95
CA ASN A 86 43.05 -1.47 -6.23
C ASN A 86 42.33 -0.75 -5.08
N VAL A 87 41.29 -1.37 -4.50
CA VAL A 87 40.59 -0.84 -3.34
C VAL A 87 41.55 -0.73 -2.15
N ASN A 88 42.34 -1.76 -1.88
CA ASN A 88 43.32 -1.78 -0.79
C ASN A 88 44.44 -0.76 -1.00
N ASN A 89 44.92 -0.58 -2.23
CA ASN A 89 45.93 0.43 -2.56
C ASN A 89 45.38 1.85 -2.41
N VAL A 90 44.15 2.10 -2.87
CA VAL A 90 43.45 3.37 -2.66
C VAL A 90 43.23 3.63 -1.16
N LEU A 91 42.83 2.61 -0.39
CA LEU A 91 42.69 2.69 1.08
C LEU A 91 44.04 2.97 1.77
N ALA A 92 45.13 2.35 1.31
CA ALA A 92 46.46 2.57 1.85
C ALA A 92 46.99 3.98 1.54
N GLU A 93 46.76 4.50 0.33
CA GLU A 93 47.10 5.88 -0.05
C GLU A 93 46.26 6.91 0.73
N ILE A 94 45.00 6.61 0.98
CA ILE A 94 44.12 7.43 1.83
C ILE A 94 44.64 7.44 3.26
N THR A 95 44.97 6.28 3.84
CA THR A 95 45.46 6.13 5.23
C THR A 95 46.81 6.82 5.43
N LYS A 96 47.69 6.77 4.44
CA LYS A 96 49.03 7.40 4.50
C LYS A 96 48.98 8.92 4.47
N ASN A 97 47.90 9.51 3.94
CA ASN A 97 47.73 10.96 3.80
C ASN A 97 46.78 11.59 4.83
N SER A 98 46.01 10.80 5.58
CA SER A 98 44.99 11.33 6.50
C SER A 98 45.33 11.22 7.99
N GLY A 99 46.38 10.49 8.37
CA GLY A 99 46.82 10.40 9.77
C GLY A 99 45.71 9.91 10.71
N ASP A 100 45.60 8.58 10.85
CA ASP A 100 44.81 7.85 11.86
C ASP A 100 43.65 8.63 12.51
N THR A 101 42.46 8.60 11.88
CA THR A 101 41.16 8.29 12.53
C THR A 101 39.96 8.38 11.56
N ALA A 102 39.27 7.23 11.39
CA ALA A 102 37.89 7.00 10.92
C ALA A 102 37.51 7.28 9.43
N ALA A 103 37.21 6.21 8.68
CA ALA A 103 37.32 6.12 7.22
C ALA A 103 36.04 5.98 6.35
N PRO A 104 34.78 6.09 6.83
CA PRO A 104 33.65 6.31 5.89
C PRO A 104 32.92 7.66 6.05
N GLU A 105 32.62 8.08 7.27
CA GLU A 105 31.73 9.23 7.55
C GLU A 105 32.34 10.58 7.11
N VAL A 106 33.67 10.70 7.18
CA VAL A 106 34.42 11.89 6.75
C VAL A 106 34.44 12.07 5.23
N ILE A 107 34.25 10.99 4.45
CA ILE A 107 34.16 11.07 2.97
C ILE A 107 32.82 11.68 2.55
N GLY A 108 31.73 11.31 3.24
CA GLY A 108 30.41 11.90 3.05
C GLY A 108 30.32 13.38 3.44
N ALA A 109 31.19 13.85 4.34
CA ALA A 109 31.20 15.19 4.91
C ALA A 109 32.04 16.24 4.14
N ARG A 110 32.49 15.96 2.91
CA ARG A 110 33.45 16.81 2.17
C ARG A 110 32.86 18.12 1.61
N LYS A 111 33.77 19.09 1.43
CA LYS A 111 33.63 20.56 1.35
C LYS A 111 32.77 21.16 0.23
N PRO A 112 32.09 22.29 0.48
CA PRO A 112 31.85 23.34 -0.52
C PRO A 112 33.16 24.07 -0.85
N SER A 113 33.32 24.54 -2.10
CA SER A 113 34.52 25.29 -2.52
C SER A 113 34.84 26.44 -1.54
N ASN A 114 36.11 26.53 -1.10
CA ASN A 114 36.63 27.56 -0.18
C ASN A 114 36.09 27.56 1.28
N LYS A 115 35.48 26.48 1.78
CA LYS A 115 35.05 26.35 3.18
C LYS A 115 35.71 25.15 3.90
N PRO A 116 35.79 25.13 5.25
CA PRO A 116 36.20 23.94 6.00
C PRO A 116 35.22 22.78 5.77
N SER A 117 35.69 21.53 5.92
CA SER A 117 34.85 20.33 5.79
C SER A 117 33.84 20.25 6.95
N TYR A 118 32.67 19.65 6.71
CA TYR A 118 31.73 19.32 7.78
C TYR A 118 32.29 18.17 8.63
N LYS A 119 31.90 18.09 9.92
CA LYS A 119 32.41 17.04 10.81
C LYS A 119 31.73 15.70 10.57
N THR A 120 30.47 15.71 10.14
CA THR A 120 29.68 14.50 9.84
C THR A 120 28.89 14.68 8.54
N LEU A 121 28.40 13.56 7.98
CA LEU A 121 27.48 13.60 6.84
C LEU A 121 26.15 14.28 7.22
N GLY A 122 25.66 14.07 8.44
CA GLY A 122 24.46 14.75 8.95
C GLY A 122 24.63 16.28 8.95
N GLU A 123 25.74 16.79 9.48
CA GLU A 123 26.03 18.25 9.47
C GLU A 123 26.07 18.82 8.05
N ARG A 124 26.54 18.04 7.07
CA ARG A 124 26.53 18.45 5.66
C ARG A 124 25.12 18.47 5.09
N LEU A 125 24.32 17.42 5.31
CA LEU A 125 22.94 17.34 4.82
C LEU A 125 22.08 18.46 5.42
N ASP A 126 22.23 18.72 6.73
CA ASP A 126 21.58 19.84 7.39
C ASP A 126 22.03 21.18 6.79
N ASN A 127 23.32 21.34 6.47
CA ASN A 127 23.82 22.56 5.85
C ASN A 127 23.36 22.74 4.40
N GLU A 128 23.28 21.68 3.60
CA GLU A 128 22.77 21.69 2.23
C GLU A 128 21.28 21.99 2.21
N HIS A 129 20.49 21.36 3.10
CA HIS A 129 19.07 21.65 3.28
C HIS A 129 18.81 23.11 3.68
N ASN A 130 19.68 23.70 4.50
CA ASN A 130 19.57 25.09 4.93
C ASN A 130 20.12 26.12 3.93
N ASN A 131 20.99 25.75 2.97
CA ASN A 131 21.67 26.70 2.06
C ASN A 131 21.29 26.57 0.59
N ASN A 132 20.70 25.46 0.17
CA ASN A 132 19.97 25.38 -1.09
C ASN A 132 18.49 25.46 -0.74
N PRO A 133 17.83 26.64 -0.85
CA PRO A 133 16.38 26.63 -0.86
C PRO A 133 15.98 25.68 -1.98
N VAL A 134 15.27 24.60 -1.64
CA VAL A 134 14.63 23.76 -2.64
C VAL A 134 13.86 24.72 -3.53
N ASP A 135 14.10 24.68 -4.84
CA ASP A 135 13.28 25.47 -5.77
C ASP A 135 11.83 25.07 -5.47
N GLU A 136 11.06 26.02 -4.98
CA GLU A 136 9.71 25.82 -4.44
C GLU A 136 8.78 25.18 -5.48
N SER A 137 9.13 25.30 -6.77
CA SER A 137 8.45 24.66 -7.90
C SER A 137 8.73 23.16 -8.05
N LEU A 138 9.71 22.61 -7.34
CA LEU A 138 10.10 21.20 -7.35
C LEU A 138 9.54 20.40 -6.17
N VAL A 139 8.92 21.05 -5.17
CA VAL A 139 8.24 20.36 -4.06
C VAL A 139 6.89 19.87 -4.55
N VAL A 140 6.74 18.55 -4.63
CA VAL A 140 5.45 17.91 -4.95
C VAL A 140 4.44 18.27 -3.85
N GLY A 141 3.37 18.99 -4.22
CA GLY A 141 2.40 19.54 -3.27
C GLY A 141 2.79 20.85 -2.58
N GLY A 142 3.86 21.51 -3.00
CA GLY A 142 4.24 22.85 -2.54
C GLY A 142 4.37 23.01 -1.01
N TYR A 143 4.22 24.25 -0.54
CA TYR A 143 4.12 24.59 0.89
C TYR A 143 2.67 24.82 1.27
N THR A 144 2.36 24.71 2.57
CA THR A 144 1.13 25.25 3.17
C THR A 144 0.93 26.71 2.74
N PRO A 145 -0.07 27.01 1.91
CA PRO A 145 -0.30 28.39 1.48
C PRO A 145 -0.60 29.33 2.65
N TYR A 146 -0.09 30.56 2.59
CA TYR A 146 -0.16 31.52 3.72
C TYR A 146 -1.58 31.79 4.21
N TYR A 147 -2.58 31.68 3.34
CA TYR A 147 -3.98 31.93 3.66
C TYR A 147 -4.62 30.82 4.52
N PHE A 148 -3.96 29.67 4.69
CA PHE A 148 -4.36 28.64 5.66
C PHE A 148 -3.79 28.89 7.06
N GLN A 149 -2.71 29.66 7.20
CA GLN A 149 -1.99 29.76 8.48
C GLN A 149 -2.86 30.29 9.62
N ALA A 150 -3.74 31.25 9.33
CA ALA A 150 -4.66 31.79 10.33
C ALA A 150 -5.64 30.72 10.82
N GLU A 151 -6.11 29.85 9.92
CA GLU A 151 -7.04 28.77 10.22
C GLU A 151 -6.36 27.62 10.95
N ILE A 152 -5.14 27.24 10.54
CA ILE A 152 -4.30 26.27 11.27
C ILE A 152 -4.13 26.74 12.72
N ASN A 153 -3.76 28.01 12.92
CA ASN A 153 -3.59 28.59 14.24
C ASN A 153 -4.90 28.62 15.04
N ARG A 154 -6.03 28.94 14.40
CA ARG A 154 -7.37 28.95 15.03
C ARG A 154 -7.72 27.57 15.58
N VAL A 155 -7.50 26.52 14.80
CA VAL A 155 -7.79 25.15 15.25
C VAL A 155 -6.85 24.77 16.39
N LYS A 156 -5.54 24.93 16.21
CA LYS A 156 -4.53 24.52 17.21
C LYS A 156 -4.71 25.19 18.58
N VAL A 157 -5.03 26.48 18.62
CA VAL A 157 -5.16 27.22 19.90
C VAL A 157 -6.36 26.76 20.74
N ASN A 158 -7.35 26.13 20.12
CA ASN A 158 -8.54 25.64 20.80
C ASN A 158 -8.43 24.17 21.26
N LEU A 159 -7.33 23.49 20.90
CA LEU A 159 -7.11 22.11 21.32
C LEU A 159 -6.70 22.04 22.79
N THR A 160 -7.30 21.10 23.51
CA THR A 160 -6.93 20.81 24.90
C THR A 160 -5.74 19.86 24.90
N SER A 161 -4.68 20.20 25.63
CA SER A 161 -3.53 19.30 25.80
C SER A 161 -3.97 18.00 26.47
N ASP A 162 -3.21 16.93 26.26
CA ASP A 162 -3.39 15.63 26.92
C ASP A 162 -4.62 14.79 26.50
N LEU A 163 -5.61 15.35 25.80
CA LEU A 163 -6.66 14.53 25.17
C LEU A 163 -6.09 13.70 24.02
N PHE A 164 -6.70 12.53 23.76
CA PHE A 164 -6.42 11.83 22.51
C PHE A 164 -6.92 12.68 21.36
N THR A 165 -6.06 12.96 20.39
CA THR A 165 -6.36 13.80 19.26
C THR A 165 -6.04 13.05 17.97
N PHE A 166 -7.01 12.92 17.08
CA PHE A 166 -6.78 12.44 15.73
C PHE A 166 -7.28 13.45 14.71
N THR A 167 -6.50 13.68 13.66
CA THR A 167 -6.90 14.53 12.54
C THR A 167 -7.26 13.65 11.36
N GLN A 168 -8.47 13.81 10.85
CA GLN A 168 -9.00 12.99 9.76
C GLN A 168 -9.32 13.85 8.56
N MET A 169 -8.75 13.49 7.42
CA MET A 169 -9.04 14.04 6.10
C MET A 169 -9.58 12.91 5.22
N ASN A 170 -10.59 13.21 4.39
CA ASN A 170 -11.16 12.25 3.45
C ASN A 170 -11.28 12.91 2.08
N ASP A 171 -11.48 12.08 1.05
CA ASP A 171 -11.98 12.53 -0.24
C ASP A 171 -11.11 13.66 -0.81
N THR A 172 -9.78 13.51 -0.68
CA THR A 172 -8.80 14.42 -1.28
C THR A 172 -8.93 14.38 -2.79
N HIS A 173 -9.32 13.23 -3.35
CA HIS A 173 -9.57 13.05 -4.79
C HIS A 173 -8.44 13.61 -5.65
N TRP A 174 -7.20 13.49 -5.18
CA TRP A 174 -6.02 13.96 -5.89
C TRP A 174 -5.95 13.33 -7.28
N GLU A 175 -5.66 14.16 -8.28
CA GLU A 175 -5.40 13.74 -9.65
C GLU A 175 -4.44 14.72 -10.31
N THR A 176 -3.45 14.21 -11.04
CA THR A 176 -2.52 15.05 -11.82
C THR A 176 -3.23 15.70 -13.02
N LEU A 177 -4.18 15.00 -13.63
CA LEU A 177 -4.99 15.49 -14.74
C LEU A 177 -6.44 15.09 -14.51
N THR A 178 -7.34 16.07 -14.46
CA THR A 178 -8.73 15.80 -14.12
C THR A 178 -9.68 16.43 -15.12
N ARG A 179 -10.73 15.69 -15.47
CA ARG A 179 -11.79 16.15 -16.38
C ARG A 179 -12.91 16.88 -15.63
N ASN A 180 -13.25 16.41 -14.44
CA ASN A 180 -14.48 16.78 -13.74
C ASN A 180 -14.24 17.57 -12.44
N LYS A 181 -13.00 17.61 -11.94
CA LYS A 181 -12.63 18.33 -10.71
C LYS A 181 -11.39 19.19 -10.94
N PRO A 182 -11.43 20.25 -11.78
CA PRO A 182 -10.25 20.98 -12.27
C PRO A 182 -9.29 21.50 -11.19
N GLU A 183 -9.73 21.60 -9.94
CA GLU A 183 -8.93 22.02 -8.79
C GLU A 183 -8.42 20.85 -7.92
N ALA A 184 -8.63 19.59 -8.32
CA ALA A 184 -8.16 18.39 -7.60
C ALA A 184 -6.63 18.35 -7.45
N TYR A 185 -5.90 19.04 -8.33
CA TYR A 185 -4.45 19.17 -8.18
C TYR A 185 -4.03 19.97 -6.92
N ARG A 186 -4.97 20.70 -6.31
CA ARG A 186 -4.68 21.43 -5.06
C ARG A 186 -4.63 20.50 -3.85
N SER A 187 -5.15 19.29 -3.96
CA SER A 187 -5.24 18.36 -2.84
C SER A 187 -3.89 17.97 -2.26
N LEU A 188 -2.80 17.98 -3.04
CA LEU A 188 -1.46 17.82 -2.45
C LEU A 188 -1.04 18.99 -1.55
N ASN A 189 -1.46 20.23 -1.84
CA ASN A 189 -1.26 21.36 -0.93
C ASN A 189 -2.12 21.18 0.33
N HIS A 190 -3.33 20.63 0.18
CA HIS A 190 -4.22 20.36 1.32
C HIS A 190 -3.62 19.30 2.25
N LEU A 191 -2.91 18.28 1.72
CA LEU A 191 -2.16 17.34 2.56
C LEU A 191 -1.14 18.06 3.45
N LYS A 192 -0.51 19.15 2.99
CA LYS A 192 0.38 19.96 3.85
C LYS A 192 -0.39 20.62 5.01
N ASN A 193 -1.65 20.99 4.81
CA ASN A 193 -2.49 21.47 5.91
C ASN A 193 -2.73 20.37 6.95
N LEU A 194 -3.08 19.15 6.52
CA LEU A 194 -3.23 17.99 7.41
C LEU A 194 -1.94 17.71 8.19
N LEU A 195 -0.80 17.62 7.49
CA LEU A 195 0.51 17.34 8.08
C LEU A 195 0.95 18.42 9.08
N SER A 196 0.45 19.65 8.93
CA SER A 196 0.71 20.72 9.91
C SER A 196 0.16 20.42 11.31
N PHE A 197 -0.73 19.43 11.47
CA PHE A 197 -1.30 19.02 12.76
C PHE A 197 -0.58 17.83 13.42
N ALA A 198 0.53 17.34 12.83
CA ALA A 198 1.30 16.21 13.35
C ALA A 198 1.96 16.46 14.72
N ASP A 199 2.12 17.72 15.13
CA ASP A 199 2.66 18.14 16.43
C ASP A 199 1.62 18.15 17.55
N VAL A 200 0.33 18.15 17.20
CA VAL A 200 -0.79 18.22 18.16
C VAL A 200 -1.70 17.00 18.12
N SER A 201 -1.51 16.11 17.14
CA SER A 201 -2.29 14.88 16.99
C SER A 201 -1.49 13.67 17.47
N ASP A 202 -2.17 12.69 18.03
CA ASP A 202 -1.62 11.33 18.23
C ASP A 202 -1.66 10.55 16.90
N LEU A 203 -2.67 10.81 16.05
CA LEU A 203 -2.88 10.12 14.77
C LEU A 203 -3.35 11.09 13.67
N LEU A 204 -2.80 10.94 12.48
CA LEU A 204 -3.32 11.50 11.23
C LEU A 204 -3.92 10.37 10.38
N LEU A 205 -5.09 10.61 9.81
CA LEU A 205 -5.80 9.64 8.97
C LEU A 205 -6.19 10.26 7.62
N LEU A 206 -5.74 9.64 6.54
CA LEU A 206 -6.37 9.77 5.22
C LEU A 206 -7.40 8.65 5.08
N ASN A 207 -8.69 8.97 5.17
CA ASN A 207 -9.75 7.96 5.28
C ASN A 207 -10.51 7.75 3.97
N GLY A 208 -9.78 7.44 2.89
CA GLY A 208 -10.32 6.99 1.61
C GLY A 208 -10.68 8.09 0.63
N ASP A 209 -10.87 7.67 -0.63
CA ASP A 209 -11.02 8.54 -1.80
C ASP A 209 -9.83 9.50 -1.90
N ASN A 210 -8.66 8.92 -1.69
CA ASN A 210 -7.38 9.60 -1.68
C ASN A 210 -7.10 10.17 -3.07
N THR A 211 -7.42 9.40 -4.10
CA THR A 211 -7.46 9.85 -5.49
C THR A 211 -8.86 9.73 -6.06
N ASN A 212 -9.12 10.37 -7.19
CA ASN A 212 -10.39 10.21 -7.91
C ASN A 212 -10.31 9.13 -9.00
N SER A 213 -9.08 8.70 -9.33
CA SER A 213 -8.68 7.65 -10.27
C SER A 213 -9.44 7.64 -11.59
N ASP A 214 -9.59 8.83 -12.21
CA ASP A 214 -10.36 9.06 -13.43
C ASP A 214 -9.49 9.01 -14.69
N LEU A 215 -8.17 8.80 -14.59
CA LEU A 215 -7.24 8.84 -15.74
C LEU A 215 -7.43 7.62 -16.62
N ILE A 216 -7.70 7.78 -17.92
CA ILE A 216 -7.98 6.63 -18.80
C ILE A 216 -6.95 5.47 -18.71
N ASP A 217 -5.69 5.81 -18.44
CA ASP A 217 -4.59 4.88 -18.17
C ASP A 217 -4.45 4.58 -16.67
N LEU A 218 -4.59 3.29 -16.30
CA LEU A 218 -4.45 2.80 -14.92
C LEU A 218 -3.05 3.05 -14.34
N ASN A 219 -2.00 3.10 -15.17
CA ASN A 219 -0.66 3.44 -14.67
C ASN A 219 -0.58 4.90 -14.21
N GLY A 220 -1.38 5.78 -14.82
CA GLY A 220 -1.55 7.14 -14.33
C GLY A 220 -2.19 7.16 -12.95
N ASP A 221 -3.29 6.43 -12.75
CA ASP A 221 -3.97 6.34 -11.44
C ASP A 221 -3.04 5.78 -10.36
N ARG A 222 -2.29 4.72 -10.68
CA ARG A 222 -1.24 4.19 -9.80
C ARG A 222 -0.26 5.28 -9.41
N LYS A 223 0.20 6.07 -10.37
CA LYS A 223 1.19 7.11 -10.09
C LYS A 223 0.61 8.22 -9.22
N ASP A 224 -0.67 8.55 -9.38
CA ASP A 224 -1.34 9.53 -8.53
C ASP A 224 -1.46 9.03 -7.09
N ILE A 225 -1.82 7.75 -6.88
CA ILE A 225 -1.82 7.13 -5.54
C ILE A 225 -0.41 7.16 -4.93
N GLU A 226 0.60 6.65 -5.63
CA GLU A 226 1.99 6.63 -5.15
C GLU A 226 2.44 8.04 -4.75
N THR A 227 2.17 9.04 -5.59
CA THR A 227 2.60 10.43 -5.34
C THR A 227 1.95 11.00 -4.08
N LEU A 228 0.64 10.75 -3.89
CA LEU A 228 -0.07 11.18 -2.69
C LEU A 228 0.47 10.48 -1.43
N VAL A 229 0.71 9.17 -1.53
CA VAL A 229 1.26 8.35 -0.43
C VAL A 229 2.65 8.83 -0.05
N ASP A 230 3.54 9.05 -1.02
CA ASP A 230 4.90 9.55 -0.79
C ASP A 230 4.86 10.91 -0.06
N VAL A 231 4.00 11.84 -0.53
CA VAL A 231 3.82 13.14 0.15
C VAL A 231 3.30 12.96 1.58
N TYR A 232 2.35 12.04 1.81
CA TYR A 232 1.74 11.89 3.11
C TYR A 232 2.63 11.16 4.12
N LEU A 233 3.37 10.12 3.70
CA LEU A 233 4.18 9.30 4.58
C LEU A 233 5.62 9.83 4.73
N ASP A 234 6.22 10.35 3.66
CA ASP A 234 7.65 10.68 3.68
C ASP A 234 7.94 12.16 4.00
N GLU A 235 6.94 13.04 3.90
CA GLU A 235 7.14 14.45 4.25
C GLU A 235 7.50 14.58 5.74
N PRO A 236 8.61 15.27 6.07
CA PRO A 236 8.98 15.52 7.47
C PRO A 236 7.92 16.35 8.20
N THR A 237 7.57 15.94 9.42
CA THR A 237 6.71 16.72 10.31
C THR A 237 7.41 17.09 11.60
N THR A 238 6.91 18.13 12.27
CA THR A 238 7.43 18.61 13.56
C THR A 238 6.97 17.78 14.78
N GLY A 239 6.23 16.69 14.56
CA GLY A 239 5.73 15.80 15.60
C GLY A 239 5.72 14.33 15.19
N ASN A 240 5.30 13.47 16.14
CA ASN A 240 5.37 12.01 16.06
C ASN A 240 4.00 11.37 15.86
N ALA A 241 3.01 12.11 15.35
CA ALA A 241 1.70 11.55 15.05
C ALA A 241 1.84 10.33 14.12
N ASP A 242 1.15 9.25 14.47
CA ASP A 242 1.07 8.10 13.57
C ASP A 242 0.32 8.48 12.31
N ARG A 243 0.73 7.94 11.16
CA ARG A 243 0.11 8.27 9.88
C ARG A 243 -0.47 7.02 9.24
N PHE A 244 -1.78 7.00 9.05
CA PHE A 244 -2.47 5.89 8.40
C PHE A 244 -3.29 6.35 7.20
N ILE A 245 -3.46 5.43 6.26
CA ILE A 245 -4.26 5.60 5.05
C ILE A 245 -5.29 4.47 5.01
N ASN A 246 -6.55 4.81 4.73
CA ASN A 246 -7.63 3.88 4.48
C ASN A 246 -8.02 3.93 3.00
N LEU A 247 -8.57 2.83 2.50
CA LEU A 247 -9.01 2.71 1.11
C LEU A 247 -10.44 3.24 0.94
N GLY A 248 -10.68 4.06 -0.09
CA GLY A 248 -12.01 4.49 -0.51
C GLY A 248 -12.55 3.76 -1.72
N ASN A 249 -13.70 4.19 -2.23
CA ASN A 249 -14.33 3.57 -3.40
C ASN A 249 -13.72 4.07 -4.72
N HIS A 250 -13.12 5.25 -4.74
CA HIS A 250 -12.49 5.80 -5.96
C HIS A 250 -11.11 5.23 -6.25
N ASP A 251 -10.37 4.83 -5.22
CA ASP A 251 -8.91 4.69 -5.28
C ASP A 251 -8.42 3.68 -6.32
N ASP A 252 -9.18 2.62 -6.64
CA ASP A 252 -8.71 1.51 -7.48
C ASP A 252 -8.78 1.72 -8.99
N GLY A 253 -9.26 2.88 -9.44
CA GLY A 253 -9.43 3.19 -10.86
C GLY A 253 -10.65 2.52 -11.49
N SER A 254 -11.55 1.93 -10.71
CA SER A 254 -12.79 1.33 -11.23
C SER A 254 -13.82 2.38 -11.72
N THR A 255 -13.66 3.66 -11.33
CA THR A 255 -14.45 4.80 -11.83
C THR A 255 -14.37 4.95 -13.35
N ARG A 256 -13.30 4.42 -13.95
CA ARG A 256 -13.00 4.49 -15.38
C ARG A 256 -13.81 3.55 -16.24
N ARG A 257 -14.57 2.62 -15.65
CA ARG A 257 -15.33 1.59 -16.37
C ARG A 257 -16.06 2.14 -17.59
N GLY A 258 -16.83 3.22 -17.44
CA GLY A 258 -17.60 3.82 -18.53
C GLY A 258 -16.78 4.42 -19.68
N ARG A 259 -15.47 4.57 -19.52
CA ARG A 259 -14.53 5.12 -20.51
C ARG A 259 -13.63 4.06 -21.16
N LEU A 260 -13.62 2.84 -20.64
CA LEU A 260 -12.87 1.76 -21.26
C LEU A 260 -13.52 1.37 -22.60
N PRO A 261 -12.75 1.00 -23.64
CA PRO A 261 -13.29 0.67 -24.96
C PRO A 261 -14.45 -0.34 -24.96
N ASN A 262 -14.42 -1.29 -24.01
CA ASN A 262 -15.44 -2.34 -23.87
C ASN A 262 -16.34 -2.16 -22.63
N GLN A 263 -16.18 -1.05 -21.89
CA GLN A 263 -16.84 -0.79 -20.60
C GLN A 263 -16.72 -1.93 -19.57
N ALA A 264 -15.66 -2.72 -19.69
CA ALA A 264 -15.39 -3.89 -18.87
C ALA A 264 -14.11 -3.66 -18.07
N LEU A 265 -14.18 -3.92 -16.76
CA LEU A 265 -13.05 -3.97 -15.86
C LEU A 265 -12.54 -5.41 -15.81
N THR A 266 -11.68 -5.79 -16.75
CA THR A 266 -10.93 -7.05 -16.65
C THR A 266 -9.91 -6.96 -15.50
N SER A 267 -9.34 -8.09 -15.09
CA SER A 267 -8.41 -8.15 -13.94
C SER A 267 -7.23 -7.18 -14.05
N ASP A 268 -6.81 -6.80 -15.25
CA ASP A 268 -5.71 -5.86 -15.49
C ASP A 268 -6.15 -4.38 -15.57
N GLN A 269 -7.43 -4.09 -15.33
CA GLN A 269 -8.04 -2.77 -15.51
C GLN A 269 -8.42 -2.07 -14.20
N PHE A 270 -8.00 -2.58 -13.04
CA PHE A 270 -8.11 -1.92 -11.73
C PHE A 270 -6.93 -2.31 -10.82
N MET A 271 -6.70 -1.55 -9.76
CA MET A 271 -5.68 -1.88 -8.76
C MET A 271 -6.19 -2.88 -7.72
N HIS A 272 -5.35 -3.85 -7.37
CA HIS A 272 -5.68 -4.90 -6.42
C HIS A 272 -5.32 -4.54 -4.97
N ASP A 273 -5.96 -5.18 -3.98
CA ASP A 273 -5.66 -5.02 -2.55
C ASP A 273 -4.17 -5.25 -2.25
N ALA A 274 -3.52 -6.18 -2.96
CA ALA A 274 -2.09 -6.42 -2.82
C ALA A 274 -1.23 -5.19 -3.18
N GLU A 275 -1.62 -4.44 -4.21
CA GLU A 275 -0.91 -3.20 -4.61
C GLU A 275 -1.11 -2.12 -3.53
N PHE A 276 -2.33 -1.96 -3.01
CA PHE A 276 -2.59 -1.00 -1.94
C PHE A 276 -1.86 -1.33 -0.64
N ARG A 277 -1.75 -2.61 -0.27
CA ARG A 277 -0.99 -3.02 0.92
C ARG A 277 0.48 -2.64 0.81
N GLN A 278 1.06 -2.80 -0.38
CA GLN A 278 2.42 -2.36 -0.67
C GLN A 278 2.54 -0.83 -0.63
N MET A 279 1.68 -0.11 -1.36
CA MET A 279 1.74 1.35 -1.43
C MET A 279 1.49 1.99 -0.05
N TYR A 280 0.47 1.56 0.68
CA TYR A 280 0.14 2.09 2.01
C TYR A 280 1.04 1.54 3.12
N GLN A 281 2.09 0.80 2.76
CA GLN A 281 3.12 0.29 3.65
C GLN A 281 2.54 -0.50 4.83
N THR A 282 1.53 -1.35 4.62
CA THR A 282 0.82 -2.04 5.72
C THR A 282 1.67 -3.07 6.46
N GLU A 283 2.80 -3.49 5.89
CA GLU A 283 3.83 -4.28 6.57
C GLU A 283 4.69 -3.46 7.54
N THR A 284 4.76 -2.13 7.35
CA THR A 284 5.47 -1.24 8.26
C THR A 284 4.61 -1.02 9.50
N ASN A 285 5.09 -1.52 10.64
CA ASN A 285 4.34 -1.49 11.88
C ASN A 285 4.63 -0.15 12.61
N GLN A 286 3.64 0.74 12.66
CA GLN A 286 3.68 1.92 13.53
C GLN A 286 3.16 1.58 14.95
N GLY A 287 2.94 0.32 15.27
CA GLY A 287 2.42 -0.20 16.54
C GLY A 287 0.99 -0.73 16.45
N GLU A 288 0.40 -0.77 15.26
CA GLU A 288 -0.92 -1.31 15.02
C GLU A 288 -0.95 -2.85 14.92
N THR A 289 -2.13 -3.41 15.15
CA THR A 289 -2.45 -4.81 14.94
C THR A 289 -3.35 -4.97 13.73
N ARG A 290 -2.92 -5.81 12.79
CA ARG A 290 -3.61 -6.15 11.54
C ARG A 290 -3.98 -7.63 11.50
N ASN A 291 -4.84 -8.01 10.56
CA ASN A 291 -5.00 -9.40 10.15
C ASN A 291 -3.98 -9.72 9.05
N GLY A 292 -2.76 -10.09 9.44
CA GLY A 292 -1.63 -10.15 8.51
C GLY A 292 -1.23 -8.74 8.07
N ASP A 293 -1.31 -8.45 6.78
CA ASP A 293 -0.98 -7.17 6.13
C ASP A 293 -2.25 -6.38 5.71
N SER A 294 -3.41 -6.70 6.30
CA SER A 294 -4.72 -6.14 5.93
C SER A 294 -4.76 -4.62 5.84
N LEU A 295 -5.64 -4.09 4.97
CA LEU A 295 -5.94 -2.66 4.83
C LEU A 295 -6.79 -2.07 5.99
N TYR A 296 -7.14 -2.90 6.96
CA TYR A 296 -7.82 -2.53 8.21
C TYR A 296 -6.95 -2.91 9.41
N PHE A 297 -7.05 -2.18 10.52
CA PHE A 297 -6.23 -2.41 11.71
C PHE A 297 -6.89 -1.88 12.98
N TYR A 298 -6.31 -2.21 14.14
CA TYR A 298 -6.51 -1.40 15.33
C TYR A 298 -5.17 -1.01 15.96
N LYS A 299 -5.12 0.14 16.63
CA LYS A 299 -3.98 0.56 17.45
C LYS A 299 -4.46 1.00 18.82
N ASP A 300 -3.77 0.54 19.85
CA ASP A 300 -3.99 0.98 21.22
C ASP A 300 -3.06 2.16 21.56
N TYR A 301 -3.61 3.17 22.23
CA TYR A 301 -2.90 4.30 22.82
C TYR A 301 -3.06 4.23 24.35
N PRO A 302 -2.22 3.46 25.05
CA PRO A 302 -2.45 3.11 26.45
C PRO A 302 -2.44 4.28 27.42
N GLU A 303 -1.65 5.31 27.12
CA GLU A 303 -1.59 6.53 27.93
C GLU A 303 -2.89 7.34 27.85
N LYS A 304 -3.57 7.25 26.70
CA LYS A 304 -4.85 7.92 26.44
C LYS A 304 -6.07 7.05 26.70
N LYS A 305 -5.87 5.75 26.94
CA LYS A 305 -6.93 4.75 27.07
C LYS A 305 -7.84 4.68 25.85
N ILE A 306 -7.25 4.79 24.65
CA ILE A 306 -7.97 4.69 23.38
C ILE A 306 -7.57 3.41 22.65
N ARG A 307 -8.56 2.75 22.04
CA ARG A 307 -8.35 1.84 20.90
C ARG A 307 -8.92 2.51 19.66
N PHE A 308 -8.09 2.73 18.65
CA PHE A 308 -8.51 3.26 17.36
C PHE A 308 -8.59 2.10 16.35
N ILE A 309 -9.75 1.90 15.72
CA ILE A 309 -10.01 0.82 14.76
C ILE A 309 -10.30 1.46 13.41
N THR A 310 -9.69 0.97 12.34
CA THR A 310 -10.05 1.28 10.96
C THR A 310 -10.67 0.06 10.29
N LEU A 311 -11.67 0.28 9.44
CA LEU A 311 -12.31 -0.71 8.61
C LEU A 311 -12.09 -0.37 7.13
N ASN A 312 -11.80 -1.38 6.31
CA ASN A 312 -11.87 -1.27 4.87
C ASN A 312 -13.33 -1.49 4.44
N THR A 313 -14.04 -0.39 4.22
CA THR A 313 -15.44 -0.40 3.76
C THR A 313 -15.60 -0.58 2.25
N SER A 314 -14.49 -0.82 1.54
CA SER A 314 -14.41 -1.12 0.11
C SER A 314 -13.84 -2.53 -0.13
N ASP A 315 -14.11 -3.44 0.81
CA ASP A 315 -13.62 -4.81 0.82
C ASP A 315 -14.46 -5.69 -0.13
N VAL A 316 -14.09 -5.68 -1.41
CA VAL A 316 -14.76 -6.39 -2.52
C VAL A 316 -14.06 -7.70 -2.86
N ASN A 317 -14.77 -8.62 -3.54
CA ASN A 317 -14.15 -9.79 -4.13
C ASN A 317 -13.62 -9.48 -5.54
N GLU A 318 -12.30 -9.28 -5.64
CA GLU A 318 -11.60 -8.91 -6.88
C GLU A 318 -11.55 -10.02 -7.95
N ASP A 319 -11.85 -11.27 -7.56
CA ASP A 319 -11.84 -12.43 -8.46
C ASP A 319 -13.22 -12.77 -9.02
N LEU A 320 -14.23 -11.96 -8.70
CA LEU A 320 -15.62 -12.23 -9.09
C LEU A 320 -16.02 -11.39 -10.31
N PHE A 321 -16.14 -12.06 -11.46
CA PHE A 321 -16.48 -11.44 -12.74
C PHE A 321 -17.91 -11.77 -13.18
N ASP A 322 -18.55 -10.84 -13.90
CA ASP A 322 -19.83 -11.03 -14.55
C ASP A 322 -19.70 -11.87 -15.85
N GLU A 323 -20.84 -12.18 -16.48
CA GLU A 323 -20.89 -12.98 -17.72
C GLU A 323 -20.12 -12.35 -18.89
N ASN A 324 -19.83 -11.04 -18.84
CA ASN A 324 -19.06 -10.32 -19.85
C ASN A 324 -17.56 -10.27 -19.51
N GLY A 325 -17.12 -10.95 -18.45
CA GLY A 325 -15.72 -10.95 -18.00
C GLY A 325 -15.28 -9.64 -17.34
N SER A 326 -16.23 -8.81 -16.89
CA SER A 326 -15.94 -7.59 -16.14
C SER A 326 -16.10 -7.82 -14.65
N LEU A 327 -15.32 -7.13 -13.81
CA LEU A 327 -15.46 -7.17 -12.36
C LEU A 327 -16.91 -6.90 -11.97
N LYS A 328 -17.52 -7.85 -11.24
CA LYS A 328 -18.93 -7.81 -10.89
C LYS A 328 -19.22 -6.67 -9.91
N TYR A 329 -18.32 -6.45 -8.97
CA TYR A 329 -18.41 -5.42 -7.93
C TYR A 329 -17.22 -4.47 -8.01
N ALA A 330 -17.35 -3.45 -8.87
CA ALA A 330 -16.41 -2.33 -8.92
C ALA A 330 -16.45 -1.57 -7.59
N ARG A 331 -15.29 -1.30 -6.97
CA ARG A 331 -15.22 -0.56 -5.70
C ARG A 331 -15.94 0.77 -5.77
N TRP A 332 -15.88 1.46 -6.92
CA TRP A 332 -16.54 2.76 -7.14
C TRP A 332 -18.01 2.80 -6.65
N LEU A 333 -18.77 1.72 -6.86
CA LEU A 333 -20.19 1.62 -6.48
C LEU A 333 -20.47 0.48 -5.48
N SER A 334 -19.43 -0.14 -4.91
CA SER A 334 -19.60 -1.31 -4.04
C SER A 334 -18.92 -1.07 -2.70
N HIS A 335 -19.75 -0.83 -1.67
CA HIS A 335 -19.30 -0.62 -0.30
C HIS A 335 -19.63 -1.86 0.52
N THR A 336 -18.63 -2.68 0.76
CA THR A 336 -18.84 -4.04 1.27
C THR A 336 -17.81 -4.37 2.34
N ILE A 337 -18.20 -5.23 3.28
CA ILE A 337 -17.27 -5.90 4.20
C ILE A 337 -17.53 -7.40 4.13
N ARG A 338 -16.45 -8.19 3.96
CA ARG A 338 -16.53 -9.65 3.81
C ARG A 338 -16.33 -10.38 5.15
N GLN A 339 -16.59 -11.68 5.11
CA GLN A 339 -16.50 -12.60 6.25
C GLN A 339 -15.22 -12.46 7.06
N GLU A 340 -14.06 -12.38 6.40
CA GLU A 340 -12.76 -12.37 7.08
C GLU A 340 -12.59 -11.13 7.97
N GLN A 341 -12.88 -9.95 7.43
CA GLN A 341 -12.78 -8.70 8.17
C GLN A 341 -13.81 -8.64 9.32
N LEU A 342 -15.04 -9.11 9.11
CA LEU A 342 -16.06 -9.17 10.17
C LEU A 342 -15.69 -10.15 11.28
N THR A 343 -15.13 -11.31 10.94
CA THR A 343 -14.62 -12.26 11.93
C THR A 343 -13.47 -11.65 12.73
N TRP A 344 -12.53 -10.99 12.06
CA TRP A 344 -11.42 -10.32 12.74
C TRP A 344 -11.90 -9.19 13.67
N LEU A 345 -12.84 -8.36 13.21
CA LEU A 345 -13.42 -7.30 14.02
C LEU A 345 -14.06 -7.86 15.30
N ALA A 346 -14.89 -8.91 15.15
CA ALA A 346 -15.59 -9.55 16.25
C ALA A 346 -14.67 -10.27 17.26
N THR A 347 -13.65 -10.98 16.77
CA THR A 347 -12.88 -11.94 17.59
C THR A 347 -11.52 -11.42 18.02
N VAL A 348 -11.02 -10.36 17.38
CA VAL A 348 -9.70 -9.78 17.63
C VAL A 348 -9.84 -8.32 18.06
N ALA A 349 -10.37 -7.44 17.20
CA ALA A 349 -10.31 -6.00 17.46
C ALA A 349 -11.26 -5.52 18.57
N LEU A 350 -12.46 -6.11 18.68
CA LEU A 350 -13.45 -5.80 19.73
C LEU A 350 -13.36 -6.74 20.94
N ASN A 351 -12.48 -7.74 20.89
CA ASN A 351 -12.36 -8.75 21.93
C ASN A 351 -11.27 -8.37 22.93
N ASN A 352 -11.51 -8.66 24.21
CA ASN A 352 -10.60 -8.37 25.33
C ASN A 352 -10.12 -6.92 25.39
N VAL A 353 -10.94 -5.96 24.95
CA VAL A 353 -10.66 -4.52 25.15
C VAL A 353 -10.59 -4.25 26.67
N PRO A 354 -9.61 -3.51 27.19
CA PRO A 354 -9.59 -3.13 28.61
C PRO A 354 -10.83 -2.34 29.01
N GLU A 355 -11.29 -2.49 30.25
CA GLU A 355 -12.54 -1.85 30.74
C GLU A 355 -12.46 -0.33 30.74
N ASP A 356 -11.27 0.23 31.01
CA ASP A 356 -11.00 1.66 31.04
C ASP A 356 -10.75 2.26 29.65
N TYR A 357 -10.76 1.45 28.58
CA TYR A 357 -10.54 1.95 27.23
C TYR A 357 -11.82 2.48 26.56
N HIS A 358 -11.61 3.41 25.64
CA HIS A 358 -12.62 3.95 24.75
C HIS A 358 -12.27 3.62 23.31
N VAL A 359 -13.25 3.11 22.56
CA VAL A 359 -13.05 2.61 21.20
C VAL A 359 -13.56 3.61 20.18
N VAL A 360 -12.67 4.08 19.32
CA VAL A 360 -12.98 4.87 18.12
C VAL A 360 -12.97 3.93 16.93
N VAL A 361 -13.99 3.99 16.08
CA VAL A 361 -14.03 3.21 14.83
C VAL A 361 -14.11 4.16 13.65
N SER A 362 -13.33 3.91 12.61
CA SER A 362 -13.33 4.67 11.37
C SER A 362 -13.46 3.77 10.16
N GLY A 363 -14.05 4.27 9.09
CA GLY A 363 -14.07 3.63 7.78
C GLY A 363 -14.47 4.65 6.72
N HIS A 364 -14.22 4.40 5.45
CA HIS A 364 -14.49 5.40 4.42
C HIS A 364 -16.00 5.67 4.26
N ALA A 365 -16.80 4.61 4.08
CA ALA A 365 -18.24 4.74 3.83
C ALA A 365 -19.06 4.81 5.14
N PRO A 366 -20.18 5.56 5.17
CA PRO A 366 -21.05 5.64 6.33
C PRO A 366 -21.83 4.33 6.54
N LEU A 367 -21.75 3.76 7.74
CA LEU A 367 -22.39 2.47 8.04
C LEU A 367 -23.93 2.51 8.00
N ASN A 368 -24.55 3.68 8.12
CA ASN A 368 -26.00 3.81 8.05
C ASN A 368 -26.54 3.87 6.61
N ALA A 369 -25.69 3.84 5.59
CA ALA A 369 -26.10 3.93 4.19
C ALA A 369 -27.18 2.90 3.82
N ASN A 370 -27.03 1.64 4.21
CA ASN A 370 -27.99 0.58 3.84
C ASN A 370 -29.29 0.55 4.68
N ILE A 371 -29.46 1.47 5.62
CA ILE A 371 -30.53 1.44 6.63
C ILE A 371 -31.19 2.81 6.83
N GLY A 372 -31.24 3.62 5.77
CA GLY A 372 -31.94 4.90 5.75
C GLY A 372 -31.03 6.12 5.95
N GLY A 373 -29.72 5.92 6.04
CA GLY A 373 -28.73 6.96 5.83
C GLY A 373 -28.70 7.44 4.37
N TRP A 374 -27.81 8.39 4.09
CA TRP A 374 -27.61 8.85 2.72
C TRP A 374 -26.86 7.80 1.92
N THR A 375 -27.23 7.66 0.65
CA THR A 375 -26.64 6.71 -0.29
C THR A 375 -26.38 7.36 -1.64
N ASP A 376 -25.36 6.86 -2.31
CA ASP A 376 -25.13 7.14 -3.71
C ASP A 376 -26.12 6.38 -4.60
N ASN A 377 -26.56 7.04 -5.67
CA ASN A 377 -27.46 6.43 -6.63
C ASN A 377 -26.75 5.31 -7.41
N GLY A 378 -27.23 4.08 -7.28
CA GLY A 378 -26.65 2.90 -7.94
C GLY A 378 -25.55 2.21 -7.14
N SER A 379 -25.19 2.73 -5.95
CA SER A 379 -24.27 2.06 -5.05
C SER A 379 -24.95 0.93 -4.27
N ILE A 380 -24.18 -0.11 -3.99
CA ILE A 380 -24.58 -1.20 -3.09
C ILE A 380 -23.82 -1.10 -1.77
N TYR A 381 -24.47 -1.51 -0.69
CA TYR A 381 -23.93 -1.46 0.67
C TYR A 381 -24.20 -2.80 1.34
N MET A 382 -23.17 -3.63 1.52
CA MET A 382 -23.30 -5.01 2.01
C MET A 382 -22.70 -5.18 3.40
N ASN A 383 -23.47 -5.81 4.29
CA ASN A 383 -23.10 -6.20 5.65
C ASN A 383 -22.81 -5.03 6.63
N PHE A 384 -23.18 -3.79 6.30
CA PHE A 384 -22.94 -2.63 7.18
C PHE A 384 -23.83 -2.63 8.43
N ASP A 385 -25.05 -3.15 8.31
CA ASP A 385 -26.00 -3.34 9.40
C ASP A 385 -25.51 -4.39 10.41
N ILE A 386 -24.76 -5.40 9.94
CA ILE A 386 -24.08 -6.39 10.78
C ILE A 386 -23.01 -5.70 11.63
N ILE A 387 -22.24 -4.77 11.07
CA ILE A 387 -21.23 -4.00 11.82
C ILE A 387 -21.89 -3.15 12.89
N LEU A 388 -22.94 -2.40 12.54
CA LEU A 388 -23.65 -1.55 13.52
C LEU A 388 -24.22 -2.38 14.67
N SER A 389 -24.79 -3.54 14.37
CA SER A 389 -25.33 -4.45 15.38
C SER A 389 -24.23 -5.08 16.24
N LEU A 390 -23.09 -5.44 15.64
CA LEU A 390 -21.91 -5.93 16.36
C LEU A 390 -21.34 -4.86 17.31
N LEU A 391 -21.22 -3.62 16.86
CA LEU A 391 -20.77 -2.48 17.67
C LEU A 391 -21.75 -2.18 18.81
N ALA A 392 -23.05 -2.28 18.58
CA ALA A 392 -24.06 -2.15 19.62
C ALA A 392 -23.94 -3.25 20.68
N ALA A 393 -23.73 -4.51 20.27
CA ALA A 393 -23.51 -5.62 21.20
C ALA A 393 -22.21 -5.47 22.00
N PHE A 394 -21.13 -5.01 21.36
CA PHE A 394 -19.86 -4.69 22.01
C PHE A 394 -20.05 -3.64 23.11
N ARG A 395 -20.70 -2.52 22.77
CA ARG A 395 -21.01 -1.44 23.69
C ARG A 395 -21.82 -1.94 24.88
N ASN A 396 -22.84 -2.75 24.63
CA ASN A 396 -23.76 -3.26 25.65
C ASN A 396 -23.23 -4.49 26.41
N GLY A 397 -22.09 -5.06 26.01
CA GLY A 397 -21.53 -6.26 26.63
C GLY A 397 -22.39 -7.52 26.42
N THR A 398 -23.10 -7.61 25.31
CA THR A 398 -23.98 -8.75 24.99
C THR A 398 -23.34 -9.68 23.97
N ASN A 399 -23.97 -10.83 23.73
CA ASN A 399 -23.64 -11.63 22.56
C ASN A 399 -24.31 -11.08 21.30
N TYR A 400 -23.79 -11.46 20.14
CA TYR A 400 -24.37 -11.14 18.85
C TYR A 400 -24.10 -12.25 17.83
N HIS A 401 -25.13 -12.55 17.04
CA HIS A 401 -25.03 -13.38 15.85
C HIS A 401 -25.47 -12.54 14.66
N GLY A 402 -24.59 -12.39 13.68
CA GLY A 402 -24.86 -11.70 12.42
C GLY A 402 -24.64 -12.64 11.26
N ALA A 403 -25.54 -12.64 10.29
CA ALA A 403 -25.39 -13.43 9.09
C ALA A 403 -25.98 -12.72 7.87
N SER A 404 -25.34 -12.92 6.72
CA SER A 404 -25.85 -12.57 5.41
C SER A 404 -25.88 -13.82 4.55
N THR A 405 -27.02 -14.05 3.90
CA THR A 405 -27.22 -15.14 2.95
C THR A 405 -27.07 -14.67 1.50
N ASP A 406 -26.62 -13.44 1.28
CA ASP A 406 -26.25 -12.98 -0.06
C ASP A 406 -25.18 -13.91 -0.63
N ALA A 407 -25.38 -14.38 -1.85
CA ALA A 407 -24.53 -15.41 -2.44
C ALA A 407 -23.10 -14.90 -2.72
N ASP A 408 -22.95 -13.60 -2.96
CA ASP A 408 -21.69 -12.96 -3.30
C ASP A 408 -21.01 -12.35 -2.06
N PHE A 409 -21.78 -12.03 -1.01
CA PHE A 409 -21.29 -11.53 0.27
C PHE A 409 -21.77 -12.35 1.48
N PRO A 410 -21.56 -13.68 1.49
CA PRO A 410 -22.02 -14.51 2.59
C PRO A 410 -21.22 -14.22 3.85
N VAL A 411 -21.93 -14.08 4.97
CA VAL A 411 -21.32 -13.86 6.28
C VAL A 411 -22.06 -14.70 7.32
N SER A 412 -21.32 -15.24 8.27
CA SER A 412 -21.82 -15.78 9.53
C SER A 412 -20.78 -15.52 10.62
N ILE A 413 -21.13 -14.70 11.60
CA ILE A 413 -20.27 -14.38 12.74
C ILE A 413 -21.02 -14.61 14.05
N PHE A 414 -20.24 -14.96 15.06
CA PHE A 414 -20.65 -14.96 16.46
C PHE A 414 -19.65 -14.17 17.28
N ALA A 415 -20.14 -13.26 18.10
CA ALA A 415 -19.36 -12.52 19.09
C ALA A 415 -19.99 -12.69 20.46
N ASP A 416 -19.17 -12.93 21.48
CA ASP A 416 -19.60 -13.02 22.87
C ASP A 416 -18.85 -12.03 23.74
N PHE A 417 -19.48 -10.88 24.00
CA PHE A 417 -18.92 -9.84 24.84
C PHE A 417 -19.35 -9.96 26.31
N THR A 418 -20.10 -11.00 26.69
CA THR A 418 -20.65 -11.11 28.06
C THR A 418 -19.57 -11.26 29.12
N ARG A 419 -18.45 -11.90 28.78
CA ARG A 419 -17.31 -12.07 29.70
C ARG A 419 -16.47 -10.80 29.85
N GLN A 420 -16.29 -10.03 28.78
CA GLN A 420 -15.58 -8.76 28.88
C GLN A 420 -16.47 -7.67 29.49
N GLY A 421 -17.79 -7.76 29.30
CA GLY A 421 -18.76 -6.76 29.74
C GLY A 421 -18.88 -5.58 28.77
N PRO A 422 -19.70 -4.57 29.09
CA PRO A 422 -19.88 -3.39 28.25
C PRO A 422 -18.58 -2.60 28.10
N ARG A 423 -18.44 -1.89 26.98
CA ARG A 423 -17.27 -1.05 26.66
C ARG A 423 -17.69 0.29 26.12
N ASN A 424 -16.82 1.29 26.32
CA ASN A 424 -17.07 2.63 25.82
C ASN A 424 -16.83 2.66 24.30
N LEU A 425 -17.91 2.73 23.52
CA LEU A 425 -17.84 3.06 22.10
C LEU A 425 -17.97 4.58 21.94
N VAL A 426 -16.95 5.21 21.36
CA VAL A 426 -16.92 6.65 21.11
C VAL A 426 -17.87 7.00 19.98
N GLY A 427 -17.74 6.33 18.83
CA GLY A 427 -18.54 6.58 17.64
C GLY A 427 -17.91 5.96 16.40
N TYR A 428 -18.57 6.17 15.26
CA TYR A 428 -18.06 5.80 13.94
C TYR A 428 -17.76 7.05 13.12
N PHE A 429 -16.55 7.16 12.58
CA PHE A 429 -16.07 8.31 11.81
C PHE A 429 -15.86 7.93 10.35
N CYS A 430 -16.35 8.74 9.41
CA CYS A 430 -16.33 8.39 7.98
C CYS A 430 -16.30 9.59 7.05
N GLY A 431 -16.13 9.34 5.75
CA GLY A 431 -16.15 10.33 4.66
C GLY A 431 -17.21 9.97 3.62
N HIS A 432 -16.80 9.88 2.35
CA HIS A 432 -17.56 9.39 1.18
C HIS A 432 -18.69 10.31 0.71
N THR A 433 -19.53 10.81 1.62
CA THR A 433 -20.72 11.61 1.26
C THR A 433 -20.41 13.08 0.98
N HIS A 434 -19.18 13.51 1.29
CA HIS A 434 -18.69 14.90 1.21
C HIS A 434 -19.43 15.86 2.15
N ARG A 435 -20.15 15.32 3.14
CA ARG A 435 -20.95 16.10 4.09
C ARG A 435 -20.20 16.32 5.39
N ASP A 436 -20.53 17.44 6.00
CA ASP A 436 -20.08 17.84 7.33
C ASP A 436 -21.24 17.60 8.32
N ALA A 437 -21.35 16.39 8.86
CA ALA A 437 -22.59 15.96 9.50
C ALA A 437 -22.41 15.02 10.71
N LEU A 438 -23.34 15.14 11.66
CA LEU A 438 -23.56 14.16 12.71
C LEU A 438 -24.92 13.52 12.49
N SER A 439 -24.95 12.19 12.50
CA SER A 439 -26.18 11.41 12.54
C SER A 439 -26.07 10.35 13.63
N THR A 440 -27.19 9.71 13.97
CA THR A 440 -27.22 8.62 14.94
C THR A 440 -27.92 7.42 14.35
N TYR A 441 -27.42 6.24 14.66
CA TYR A 441 -28.13 4.98 14.44
C TYR A 441 -28.17 4.19 15.75
N GLY A 442 -29.38 4.02 16.30
CA GLY A 442 -29.52 3.70 17.72
C GLY A 442 -28.81 4.78 18.56
N ASP A 443 -27.94 4.35 19.48
CA ASP A 443 -27.07 5.24 20.24
C ASP A 443 -25.60 5.16 19.80
N ILE A 444 -25.37 4.86 18.52
CA ILE A 444 -24.06 5.01 17.87
C ILE A 444 -24.10 6.31 17.07
N THR A 445 -23.24 7.26 17.41
CA THR A 445 -23.04 8.47 16.62
C THR A 445 -22.19 8.13 15.40
N ILE A 446 -22.66 8.56 14.23
CA ILE A 446 -21.94 8.52 12.95
C ILE A 446 -21.52 9.95 12.64
N CYS A 447 -20.21 10.18 12.60
CA CYS A 447 -19.59 11.45 12.27
C CYS A 447 -19.06 11.40 10.84
N GLU A 448 -19.73 12.10 9.94
CA GLU A 448 -19.28 12.31 8.57
C GLU A 448 -18.40 13.54 8.54
N VAL A 449 -17.12 13.30 8.28
CA VAL A 449 -16.11 14.32 8.05
C VAL A 449 -16.11 14.63 6.56
N ALA A 450 -16.13 15.91 6.26
CA ALA A 450 -16.36 16.40 4.92
C ALA A 450 -15.13 16.22 4.00
N CYS A 451 -15.26 16.49 2.70
CA CYS A 451 -14.19 16.22 1.73
C CYS A 451 -13.13 17.31 1.68
N SER A 452 -11.86 16.96 1.48
CA SER A 452 -10.80 17.96 1.28
C SER A 452 -10.83 18.56 -0.12
N VAL A 453 -11.22 17.78 -1.15
CA VAL A 453 -11.22 18.27 -2.53
C VAL A 453 -12.08 19.53 -2.68
N PHE A 454 -11.56 20.51 -3.40
CA PHE A 454 -12.35 21.68 -3.75
C PHE A 454 -13.45 21.29 -4.75
N TYR A 455 -14.72 21.53 -4.37
CA TYR A 455 -15.88 21.29 -5.21
C TYR A 455 -16.61 22.60 -5.50
N ALA A 456 -16.47 23.11 -6.74
CA ALA A 456 -16.96 24.44 -7.14
C ALA A 456 -18.48 24.66 -6.98
N ASN A 457 -19.27 23.58 -6.89
CA ASN A 457 -20.72 23.68 -6.67
C ASN A 457 -21.09 23.86 -5.19
N ASN A 458 -20.12 23.84 -4.27
CA ASN A 458 -20.34 24.23 -2.89
C ASN A 458 -20.16 25.75 -2.74
N LYS A 459 -21.28 26.46 -2.53
CA LYS A 459 -21.34 27.93 -2.42
C LYS A 459 -20.54 28.52 -1.26
N ASP A 460 -20.11 27.69 -0.30
CA ASP A 460 -19.39 28.12 0.90
C ASP A 460 -17.86 27.94 0.78
N ARG A 461 -17.37 27.48 -0.38
CA ARG A 461 -15.94 27.25 -0.66
C ARG A 461 -15.37 28.22 -1.68
N TYR A 462 -14.19 28.76 -1.40
CA TYR A 462 -13.52 29.74 -2.27
C TYR A 462 -12.03 29.43 -2.40
N VAL A 463 -11.57 29.25 -3.64
CA VAL A 463 -10.13 29.06 -3.96
C VAL A 463 -9.30 30.23 -3.44
N GLY A 464 -8.13 29.92 -2.87
CA GLY A 464 -7.23 30.92 -2.30
C GLY A 464 -7.66 31.44 -0.93
N THR A 465 -8.58 30.73 -0.26
CA THR A 465 -9.01 31.00 1.12
C THR A 465 -8.98 29.70 1.91
N ALA A 466 -9.04 29.79 3.24
CA ALA A 466 -9.06 28.61 4.09
C ALA A 466 -10.23 27.66 3.79
N THR A 467 -11.36 28.15 3.26
CA THR A 467 -12.52 27.32 2.93
C THR A 467 -12.39 26.55 1.61
N GLU A 468 -11.25 26.64 0.91
CA GLU A 468 -11.01 25.77 -0.24
C GLU A 468 -10.82 24.30 0.18
N ASP A 469 -10.27 24.08 1.37
CA ASP A 469 -10.00 22.79 2.00
C ASP A 469 -10.99 22.54 3.16
N GLY A 470 -11.10 21.29 3.57
CA GLY A 470 -11.78 20.93 4.81
C GLY A 470 -11.50 19.51 5.27
N PHE A 471 -11.39 19.39 6.59
CA PHE A 471 -11.15 18.17 7.35
C PHE A 471 -11.42 18.49 8.83
N ASP A 472 -11.30 17.51 9.71
CA ASP A 472 -11.55 17.70 11.14
C ASP A 472 -10.34 17.32 12.00
N VAL A 473 -10.09 18.12 13.05
CA VAL A 473 -9.24 17.75 14.18
C VAL A 473 -10.13 17.36 15.35
N ILE A 474 -10.07 16.09 15.76
CA ILE A 474 -11.04 15.47 16.66
C ILE A 474 -10.34 15.08 17.96
N GLN A 475 -10.86 15.58 19.08
CA GLN A 475 -10.40 15.23 20.42
C GLN A 475 -11.42 14.35 21.13
N VAL A 476 -10.93 13.30 21.80
CA VAL A 476 -11.73 12.41 22.64
C VAL A 476 -11.39 12.69 24.11
N ASP A 477 -12.34 13.30 24.81
CA ASP A 477 -12.29 13.46 26.26
C ASP A 477 -12.90 12.23 26.93
N THR A 478 -12.02 11.30 27.32
CA THR A 478 -12.39 10.04 27.96
C THR A 478 -12.98 10.24 29.36
N ALA A 479 -12.56 11.29 30.07
CA ALA A 479 -13.04 11.60 31.41
C ALA A 479 -14.49 12.09 31.39
N ASN A 480 -14.83 12.97 30.43
CA ASN A 480 -16.18 13.52 30.29
C ASN A 480 -17.06 12.75 29.29
N LYS A 481 -16.50 11.74 28.61
CA LYS A 481 -17.13 10.99 27.51
C LYS A 481 -17.67 11.91 26.41
N GLN A 482 -16.84 12.84 26.00
CA GLN A 482 -17.17 13.86 25.01
C GLN A 482 -16.23 13.78 23.80
N VAL A 483 -16.79 13.95 22.61
CA VAL A 483 -16.03 14.20 21.38
C VAL A 483 -16.14 15.69 21.04
N ILE A 484 -14.99 16.31 20.86
CA ILE A 484 -14.85 17.72 20.47
C ILE A 484 -14.23 17.73 19.08
N ILE A 485 -14.92 18.35 18.12
CA ILE A 485 -14.52 18.37 16.71
C ILE A 485 -14.26 19.82 16.34
N SER A 486 -13.01 20.13 16.04
CA SER A 486 -12.61 21.41 15.48
C SER A 486 -12.52 21.27 13.96
N GLY A 487 -13.51 21.82 13.26
CA GLY A 487 -13.58 21.70 11.80
C GLY A 487 -12.62 22.69 11.16
N PHE A 488 -11.81 22.27 10.20
CA PHE A 488 -10.88 23.12 9.46
C PHE A 488 -11.54 23.67 8.19
N GLY A 489 -11.28 24.95 7.88
CA GLY A 489 -11.64 25.53 6.59
C GLY A 489 -13.15 25.69 6.45
N TYR A 490 -13.78 24.94 5.55
CA TYR A 490 -15.24 25.00 5.37
C TYR A 490 -16.02 24.14 6.39
N CYS A 491 -15.34 23.23 7.09
CA CYS A 491 -15.95 22.39 8.12
C CYS A 491 -16.28 23.23 9.36
N LYS A 492 -17.27 22.78 10.14
CA LYS A 492 -17.75 23.47 11.33
C LYS A 492 -17.33 22.77 12.61
N ASP A 493 -17.00 23.56 13.62
CA ASP A 493 -16.84 23.09 14.99
C ASP A 493 -18.15 22.42 15.45
N ARG A 494 -18.03 21.23 16.03
CA ARG A 494 -19.16 20.40 16.51
C ARG A 494 -18.69 19.47 17.62
N GLY A 495 -19.61 18.67 18.15
CA GLY A 495 -19.25 17.68 19.17
C GLY A 495 -20.47 16.91 19.63
N PHE A 496 -20.23 15.84 20.37
CA PHE A 496 -21.27 14.99 20.93
C PHE A 496 -20.77 14.25 22.16
N ASN A 497 -21.69 13.77 22.99
CA ASN A 497 -21.39 12.90 24.11
C ASN A 497 -21.66 11.44 23.72
N TYR A 498 -20.93 10.51 24.31
CA TYR A 498 -21.07 9.07 24.06
C TYR A 498 -21.15 8.26 25.37
N GLY A 499 -21.55 6.99 25.26
CA GLY A 499 -21.89 6.14 26.42
C GLY A 499 -23.38 6.18 26.76
N GLU A 500 -23.79 5.51 27.84
CA GLU A 500 -25.20 5.44 28.24
C GLU A 500 -25.78 6.84 28.47
N GLN A 501 -26.72 7.24 27.60
CA GLN A 501 -27.67 8.28 27.97
C GLN A 501 -28.64 7.64 28.95
N GLU A 502 -28.69 8.14 30.19
CA GLU A 502 -29.74 7.75 31.13
C GLU A 502 -31.09 7.83 30.42
N ALA A 503 -31.82 6.72 30.41
CA ALA A 503 -33.19 6.69 29.94
C ALA A 503 -33.94 7.78 30.71
N LYS A 504 -34.37 8.83 29.99
CA LYS A 504 -35.25 9.86 30.57
C LYS A 504 -36.48 9.12 31.07
N SER A 505 -36.60 9.05 32.40
CA SER A 505 -37.73 8.45 33.12
C SER A 505 -39.00 9.28 32.96
#